data_AF-A0A497Q6R5-F1
#
_entry.id   AF-A0A497Q6R5-F1
#
_cell.length_a   1.000
_cell.length_b   1.000
_cell.length_c   1.000
_cell.angle_alpha   90.00
_cell.angle_beta   90.00
_cell.angle_gamma   90.00
#
_symmetry.space_group_name_H-M   'P 1'
#
loop_
_entity.id
_entity.type
_entity.pdbx_description
1 polymer ?
#
loop_
_entity_poly.entity_id
_entity_poly.type
_entity_poly.pdbx_seq_one_letter_code
_entity_poly.pdbx_strand_id
1 'polypeptide(L)'
;MKTVEAPPEMHELMEAIEAKYEEIFKTKLEFKPEESRIKLAGKNVMFIGLRAIAIDLKDELDSVLGEAGRNLLIYRLGQSFGRSEAERILPQMGLDEIPARIAAGPIWAAYSGFARIRFLPGSVLEPNENYFLLYEYPNNFEAELWKKEGRTATEPLCYFNAGYSSGWCSVAAGLELEAEEILCEAKGDKACRFIMFPASRRMEYMERLDEFGNM
;
A
#
# COMPACT_ATOMS: atom_id res chain seq x y z
N MET A 1 18.38 2.52 -6.92
CA MET A 1 17.00 2.42 -6.35
C MET A 1 16.69 3.60 -5.42
N LYS A 2 15.67 4.43 -5.71
CA LYS A 2 15.32 5.62 -4.88
C LYS A 2 14.02 5.46 -4.07
N THR A 3 13.10 4.65 -4.59
CA THR A 3 11.68 4.67 -4.20
C THR A 3 11.25 3.51 -3.30
N VAL A 4 12.07 2.46 -3.17
CA VAL A 4 11.80 1.26 -2.36
C VAL A 4 13.08 0.86 -1.63
N GLU A 5 12.96 0.24 -0.46
CA GLU A 5 14.07 -0.42 0.24
C GLU A 5 13.90 -1.95 0.12
N ALA A 6 14.59 -2.54 -0.85
CA ALA A 6 14.50 -3.98 -1.14
C ALA A 6 15.83 -4.70 -0.85
N PRO A 7 15.81 -6.03 -0.65
CA PRO A 7 17.00 -6.86 -0.62
C PRO A 7 17.84 -6.75 -1.91
N PRO A 8 19.18 -6.91 -1.85
CA PRO A 8 20.08 -6.76 -3.01
C PRO A 8 19.68 -7.57 -4.24
N GLU A 9 19.16 -8.78 -4.05
CA GLU A 9 18.70 -9.68 -5.10
C GLU A 9 17.52 -9.13 -5.92
N MET A 10 16.77 -8.16 -5.39
CA MET A 10 15.66 -7.51 -6.09
C MET A 10 16.05 -6.18 -6.75
N HIS A 11 17.27 -5.68 -6.54
CA HIS A 11 17.64 -4.32 -6.97
C HIS A 11 17.53 -4.13 -8.49
N GLU A 12 18.04 -5.08 -9.28
CA GLU A 12 17.99 -4.99 -10.75
C GLU A 12 16.55 -4.94 -11.27
N LEU A 13 15.66 -5.78 -10.71
CA LEU A 13 14.24 -5.79 -11.04
C LEU A 13 13.57 -4.45 -10.67
N MET A 14 13.83 -3.94 -9.47
CA MET A 14 13.26 -2.68 -8.99
C MET A 14 13.71 -1.50 -9.86
N GLU A 15 14.98 -1.44 -10.25
CA GLU A 15 15.52 -0.38 -11.10
C GLU A 15 14.92 -0.41 -12.51
N ALA A 16 14.73 -1.60 -13.09
CA ALA A 16 14.06 -1.76 -14.38
C ALA A 16 12.59 -1.29 -14.33
N ILE A 17 11.88 -1.58 -13.24
CA ILE A 17 10.50 -1.11 -13.03
C ILE A 17 10.46 0.41 -12.80
N GLU A 18 11.37 0.94 -12.00
CA GLU A 18 11.49 2.38 -11.71
C GLU A 18 11.71 3.18 -13.00
N ALA A 19 12.59 2.72 -13.89
CA ALA A 19 12.82 3.33 -15.19
C ALA A 19 11.54 3.40 -16.07
N LYS A 20 10.71 2.34 -16.06
CA LYS A 20 9.44 2.33 -16.78
C LYS A 20 8.45 3.36 -16.23
N TYR A 21 8.36 3.51 -14.91
CA TYR A 21 7.53 4.55 -14.31
C TYR A 21 8.06 5.95 -14.60
N GLU A 22 9.37 6.15 -14.53
CA GLU A 22 10.04 7.39 -14.95
C GLU A 22 9.62 7.79 -16.37
N GLU A 23 9.62 6.84 -17.31
CA GLU A 23 9.16 7.07 -18.69
C GLU A 23 7.67 7.39 -18.76
N ILE A 24 6.81 6.64 -18.06
CA ILE A 24 5.35 6.86 -18.05
C ILE A 24 5.03 8.27 -17.54
N PHE A 25 5.60 8.69 -16.41
CA PHE A 25 5.35 10.02 -15.85
C PHE A 25 5.93 11.13 -16.72
N LYS A 26 7.08 10.90 -17.37
CA LYS A 26 7.70 11.88 -18.28
C LYS A 26 6.91 12.06 -19.57
N THR A 27 6.30 11.01 -20.11
CA THR A 27 5.73 11.00 -21.47
C THR A 27 4.21 10.96 -21.51
N LYS A 28 3.54 10.50 -20.45
CA LYS A 28 2.09 10.26 -20.42
C LYS A 28 1.36 11.01 -19.29
N LEU A 29 2.00 11.99 -18.66
CA LEU A 29 1.36 12.91 -17.73
C LEU A 29 0.96 14.19 -18.47
N GLU A 30 -0.33 14.49 -18.49
CA GLU A 30 -0.90 15.66 -19.16
C GLU A 30 -1.73 16.48 -18.19
N PHE A 31 -1.53 17.81 -18.20
CA PHE A 31 -2.37 18.78 -17.51
C PHE A 31 -3.16 19.57 -18.55
N LYS A 32 -4.49 19.57 -18.44
CA LYS A 32 -5.40 20.39 -19.24
C LYS A 32 -6.38 21.13 -18.33
N PRO A 33 -5.94 22.20 -17.63
CA PRO A 33 -6.78 22.95 -16.72
C PRO A 33 -8.04 23.52 -17.38
N GLU A 34 -7.96 23.90 -18.66
CA GLU A 34 -9.07 24.39 -19.47
C GLU A 34 -10.19 23.35 -19.69
N GLU A 35 -9.86 22.06 -19.57
CA GLU A 35 -10.81 20.94 -19.62
C GLU A 35 -11.15 20.38 -18.22
N SER A 36 -10.56 20.94 -17.15
CA SER A 36 -10.55 20.36 -15.80
C SER A 36 -10.07 18.89 -15.81
N ARG A 37 -8.93 18.62 -16.45
CA ARG A 37 -8.37 17.25 -16.55
C ARG A 37 -6.90 17.21 -16.19
N ILE A 38 -6.56 16.18 -15.40
CA ILE A 38 -5.21 15.63 -15.30
C ILE A 38 -5.32 14.21 -15.85
N LYS A 39 -4.47 13.86 -16.82
CA LYS A 39 -4.41 12.51 -17.36
C LYS A 39 -3.04 11.92 -17.08
N LEU A 40 -3.05 10.69 -16.56
CA LEU A 40 -1.85 9.90 -16.41
C LEU A 40 -2.07 8.56 -17.10
N ALA A 41 -1.21 8.27 -18.07
CA ALA A 41 -1.24 7.00 -18.79
C ALA A 41 -2.62 6.75 -19.44
N GLY A 42 -3.19 7.81 -20.05
CA GLY A 42 -4.46 7.78 -20.78
C GLY A 42 -5.73 7.80 -19.90
N LYS A 43 -5.61 7.89 -18.58
CA LYS A 43 -6.74 7.88 -17.64
C LYS A 43 -6.80 9.16 -16.82
N ASN A 44 -8.01 9.62 -16.51
CA ASN A 44 -8.19 10.80 -15.67
C ASN A 44 -7.82 10.46 -14.22
N VAL A 45 -7.06 11.35 -13.60
CA VAL A 45 -6.68 11.28 -12.19
C VAL A 45 -6.96 12.63 -11.53
N MET A 46 -6.99 12.66 -10.20
CA MET A 46 -7.13 13.90 -9.45
C MET A 46 -6.23 13.90 -8.23
N PHE A 47 -5.82 15.09 -7.79
CA PHE A 47 -5.09 15.23 -6.54
C PHE A 47 -6.06 15.22 -5.35
N ILE A 48 -5.76 14.39 -4.36
CA ILE A 48 -6.41 14.38 -3.05
C ILE A 48 -5.31 14.54 -2.01
N GLY A 49 -5.48 15.46 -1.06
CA GLY A 49 -4.51 15.65 0.01
C GLY A 49 -4.50 14.46 0.99
N LEU A 50 -3.31 14.02 1.41
CA LEU A 50 -3.15 12.89 2.34
C LEU A 50 -3.91 13.06 3.65
N ARG A 51 -4.01 14.29 4.16
CA ARG A 51 -4.78 14.63 5.38
C ARG A 51 -6.27 14.27 5.25
N ALA A 52 -6.84 14.39 4.05
CA ALA A 52 -8.24 14.05 3.83
C ALA A 52 -8.51 12.56 4.11
N ILE A 53 -7.53 11.68 3.84
CA ILE A 53 -7.64 10.24 4.11
C ILE A 53 -7.20 9.91 5.53
N ALA A 54 -6.07 10.46 5.96
CA ALA A 54 -5.45 10.12 7.25
C ALA A 54 -6.24 10.66 8.46
N ILE A 55 -6.94 11.78 8.31
CA ILE A 55 -7.59 12.50 9.42
C ILE A 55 -9.06 12.74 9.12
N ASP A 56 -9.38 13.53 8.08
CA ASP A 56 -10.73 14.07 7.91
C ASP A 56 -11.76 12.96 7.65
N LEU A 57 -11.45 12.02 6.75
CA LEU A 57 -12.32 10.87 6.50
C LEU A 57 -12.45 9.94 7.71
N LYS A 58 -11.39 9.79 8.52
CA LYS A 58 -11.45 9.00 9.76
C LYS A 58 -12.45 9.62 10.72
N ASP A 59 -12.40 10.94 10.94
CA ASP A 59 -13.30 11.66 11.84
C ASP A 59 -14.76 11.58 11.41
N GLU A 60 -15.02 11.80 10.11
CA GLU A 60 -16.37 11.71 9.55
C GLU A 60 -16.97 10.31 9.74
N LEU A 61 -16.19 9.26 9.41
CA LEU A 61 -16.65 7.88 9.55
C LEU A 61 -16.82 7.46 11.01
N ASP A 62 -15.93 7.91 11.90
CA ASP A 62 -16.01 7.62 13.33
C ASP A 62 -17.32 8.17 13.92
N SER A 63 -17.71 9.39 13.52
CA SER A 63 -18.92 10.04 14.02
C SER A 63 -20.22 9.32 13.64
N VAL A 64 -20.22 8.53 12.56
CA VAL A 64 -21.40 7.86 12.02
C VAL A 64 -21.41 6.36 12.34
N LEU A 65 -20.24 5.71 12.28
CA LEU A 65 -20.11 4.24 12.31
C LEU A 65 -19.32 3.74 13.52
N GLY A 66 -18.68 4.63 14.26
CA GLY A 66 -17.70 4.28 15.28
C GLY A 66 -16.42 3.66 14.69
N GLU A 67 -15.48 3.40 15.58
CA GLU A 67 -14.12 2.97 15.26
C GLU A 67 -14.07 1.69 14.40
N ALA A 68 -14.84 0.65 14.76
CA ALA A 68 -14.83 -0.61 14.01
C ALA A 68 -15.33 -0.42 12.56
N GLY A 69 -16.40 0.36 12.37
CA GLY A 69 -16.95 0.65 11.05
C GLY A 69 -16.03 1.52 10.21
N ARG A 70 -15.43 2.56 10.82
CA ARG A 70 -14.38 3.39 10.22
C ARG A 70 -13.22 2.55 9.72
N ASN A 71 -12.64 1.71 10.57
CA ASN A 71 -11.48 0.89 10.24
C ASN A 71 -11.76 -0.04 9.06
N LEU A 72 -12.91 -0.74 9.10
CA LEU A 72 -13.35 -1.62 8.02
C LEU A 72 -13.53 -0.86 6.70
N LEU A 73 -14.23 0.28 6.70
CA LEU A 73 -14.48 1.03 5.47
C LEU A 73 -13.20 1.63 4.87
N ILE A 74 -12.29 2.13 5.69
CA ILE A 74 -11.02 2.68 5.20
C ILE A 74 -10.17 1.56 4.59
N TYR A 75 -10.13 0.39 5.21
CA TYR A 75 -9.44 -0.77 4.64
C TYR A 75 -10.05 -1.17 3.29
N ARG A 76 -11.39 -1.26 3.19
CA ARG A 76 -12.07 -1.59 1.92
C ARG A 76 -11.88 -0.50 0.86
N LEU A 77 -11.84 0.76 1.24
CA LEU A 77 -11.53 1.87 0.35
C LEU A 77 -10.11 1.73 -0.22
N GLY A 78 -9.13 1.47 0.65
CA GLY A 78 -7.76 1.17 0.26
C GLY A 78 -7.69 -0.01 -0.71
N GLN A 79 -8.36 -1.13 -0.40
CA GLN A 79 -8.42 -2.30 -1.28
C GLN A 79 -8.97 -1.95 -2.66
N SER A 80 -10.07 -1.19 -2.72
CA SER A 80 -10.67 -0.75 -3.98
C SER A 80 -9.69 0.09 -4.81
N PHE A 81 -8.99 1.04 -4.16
CA PHE A 81 -8.00 1.89 -4.82
C PHE A 81 -6.82 1.06 -5.34
N GLY A 82 -6.25 0.19 -4.51
CA GLY A 82 -5.14 -0.68 -4.88
C GLY A 82 -5.47 -1.59 -6.07
N ARG A 83 -6.67 -2.19 -6.08
CA ARG A 83 -7.14 -3.02 -7.22
C ARG A 83 -7.28 -2.20 -8.49
N SER A 84 -8.01 -1.08 -8.41
CA SER A 84 -8.27 -0.22 -9.57
C SER A 84 -6.98 0.30 -10.19
N GLU A 85 -6.01 0.67 -9.36
CA GLU A 85 -4.69 1.13 -9.82
C GLU A 85 -3.87 -0.01 -10.42
N ALA A 86 -3.84 -1.19 -9.81
CA ALA A 86 -3.14 -2.35 -10.35
C ALA A 86 -3.70 -2.78 -11.72
N GLU A 87 -5.02 -2.84 -11.88
CA GLU A 87 -5.70 -3.15 -13.14
C GLU A 87 -5.40 -2.10 -14.22
N ARG A 88 -5.21 -0.84 -13.83
CA ARG A 88 -4.93 0.27 -14.74
C ARG A 88 -3.46 0.34 -15.16
N ILE A 89 -2.55 -0.01 -14.26
CA ILE A 89 -1.11 0.22 -14.41
C ILE A 89 -0.36 -1.03 -14.89
N LEU A 90 -0.61 -2.20 -14.30
CA LEU A 90 0.13 -3.43 -14.63
C LEU A 90 0.12 -3.77 -16.13
N PRO A 91 -1.00 -3.63 -16.89
CA PRO A 91 -1.01 -3.89 -18.33
C PRO A 91 -0.07 -2.99 -19.13
N GLN A 92 0.29 -1.82 -18.60
CA GLN A 92 1.18 -0.87 -19.26
C GLN A 92 2.66 -1.15 -18.99
N MET A 93 2.94 -1.99 -17.99
CA MET A 93 4.30 -2.29 -17.54
C MET A 93 4.91 -3.46 -18.30
N GLY A 94 4.10 -4.33 -18.93
CA GLY A 94 4.60 -5.54 -19.61
C GLY A 94 5.42 -6.42 -18.66
N LEU A 95 4.88 -6.68 -17.47
CA LEU A 95 5.48 -7.52 -16.44
C LEU A 95 4.69 -8.83 -16.38
N ASP A 96 5.32 -9.92 -16.78
CA ASP A 96 4.66 -11.23 -16.86
C ASP A 96 4.76 -11.99 -15.53
N GLU A 97 5.88 -11.85 -14.83
CA GLU A 97 6.14 -12.56 -13.58
C GLU A 97 5.50 -11.89 -12.37
N ILE A 98 4.97 -12.70 -11.46
CA ILE A 98 4.26 -12.23 -10.27
C ILE A 98 5.16 -11.40 -9.34
N PRO A 99 6.40 -11.81 -9.01
CA PRO A 99 7.29 -10.97 -8.20
C PRO A 99 7.50 -9.57 -8.81
N ALA A 100 7.60 -9.47 -10.13
CA ALA A 100 7.71 -8.18 -10.83
C ALA A 100 6.43 -7.34 -10.70
N ARG A 101 5.25 -7.95 -10.85
CA ARG A 101 3.96 -7.27 -10.68
C ARG A 101 3.72 -6.79 -9.24
N ILE A 102 4.19 -7.56 -8.25
CA ILE A 102 4.16 -7.18 -6.82
C ILE A 102 5.13 -6.03 -6.56
N ALA A 103 6.37 -6.13 -7.04
CA ALA A 103 7.39 -5.08 -6.94
C ALA A 103 6.96 -3.74 -7.58
N ALA A 104 6.11 -3.79 -8.60
CA ALA A 104 5.58 -2.61 -9.28
C ALA A 104 4.66 -1.74 -8.40
N GLY A 105 4.04 -2.31 -7.36
CA GLY A 105 3.11 -1.60 -6.48
C GLY A 105 3.80 -0.56 -5.59
N PRO A 106 4.82 -0.94 -4.80
CA PRO A 106 5.58 -0.01 -3.98
C PRO A 106 6.17 1.17 -4.75
N ILE A 107 6.73 0.92 -5.93
CA ILE A 107 7.29 1.98 -6.78
C ILE A 107 6.16 2.89 -7.28
N TRP A 108 5.05 2.33 -7.74
CA TRP A 108 3.88 3.12 -8.12
C TRP A 108 3.36 4.01 -6.97
N ALA A 109 3.28 3.46 -5.76
CA ALA A 109 2.82 4.21 -4.59
C ALA A 109 3.78 5.36 -4.22
N ALA A 110 5.09 5.18 -4.44
CA ALA A 110 6.09 6.22 -4.27
C ALA A 110 5.95 7.33 -5.32
N TYR A 111 5.77 6.98 -6.60
CA TYR A 111 5.49 7.97 -7.67
C TYR A 111 4.15 8.69 -7.48
N SER A 112 3.18 8.00 -6.89
CA SER A 112 1.88 8.57 -6.50
C SER A 112 1.95 9.41 -5.23
N GLY A 113 3.09 9.40 -4.52
CA GLY A 113 3.41 10.33 -3.45
C GLY A 113 2.82 10.00 -2.08
N PHE A 114 2.41 8.76 -1.82
CA PHE A 114 1.76 8.42 -0.54
C PHE A 114 2.43 7.28 0.25
N ALA A 115 3.35 6.52 -0.35
CA ALA A 115 4.03 5.45 0.38
C ALA A 115 5.45 5.20 -0.11
N ARG A 116 6.29 4.79 0.82
CA ARG A 116 7.56 4.10 0.56
C ARG A 116 7.51 2.78 1.31
N ILE A 117 8.06 1.72 0.72
CA ILE A 117 8.03 0.38 1.31
C ILE A 117 9.45 -0.11 1.54
N ARG A 118 9.65 -0.78 2.67
CA ARG A 118 10.82 -1.62 2.96
C ARG A 118 10.38 -3.07 3.03
N PHE A 119 10.94 -3.91 2.17
CA PHE A 119 10.76 -5.36 2.26
C PHE A 119 11.65 -5.94 3.35
N LEU A 120 11.08 -6.78 4.20
CA LEU A 120 11.82 -7.47 5.26
C LEU A 120 12.13 -8.92 4.84
N PRO A 121 13.24 -9.50 5.36
CA PRO A 121 13.53 -10.92 5.18
C PRO A 121 12.39 -11.82 5.68
N GLY A 122 12.25 -13.01 5.09
CA GLY A 122 11.22 -13.98 5.46
C GLY A 122 9.95 -13.94 4.60
N SER A 123 9.88 -13.06 3.61
CA SER A 123 8.79 -13.02 2.63
C SER A 123 8.87 -14.17 1.61
N VAL A 124 7.71 -14.72 1.23
CA VAL A 124 7.48 -15.77 0.24
C VAL A 124 6.44 -15.29 -0.78
N LEU A 125 6.86 -14.99 -2.01
CA LEU A 125 6.00 -14.38 -3.05
C LEU A 125 5.38 -15.41 -4.01
N GLU A 126 5.11 -16.62 -3.54
CA GLU A 126 4.43 -17.64 -4.33
C GLU A 126 2.92 -17.36 -4.41
N PRO A 127 2.28 -17.43 -5.59
CA PRO A 127 0.85 -17.12 -5.77
C PRO A 127 -0.05 -18.28 -5.34
N ASN A 128 0.16 -18.80 -4.14
CA ASN A 128 -0.57 -19.92 -3.59
C ASN A 128 -0.82 -19.69 -2.09
N GLU A 129 -1.29 -20.72 -1.40
CA GLU A 129 -1.60 -20.66 0.03
C GLU A 129 -0.39 -20.33 0.93
N ASN A 130 0.84 -20.44 0.42
CA ASN A 130 2.08 -20.13 1.12
C ASN A 130 2.54 -18.68 0.93
N TYR A 131 1.78 -17.84 0.20
CA TYR A 131 2.10 -16.43 0.06
C TYR A 131 2.27 -15.79 1.45
N PHE A 132 3.38 -15.11 1.65
CA PHE A 132 3.62 -14.32 2.85
C PHE A 132 4.49 -13.12 2.52
N LEU A 133 4.09 -11.94 2.94
CA LEU A 133 4.89 -10.74 2.74
C LEU A 133 5.00 -9.98 4.06
N LEU A 134 6.24 -9.73 4.48
CA LEU A 134 6.59 -8.94 5.65
C LEU A 134 7.28 -7.65 5.21
N TYR A 135 6.73 -6.51 5.61
CA TYR A 135 7.15 -5.23 5.07
C TYR A 135 6.84 -4.07 6.02
N GLU A 136 7.56 -2.97 5.85
CA GLU A 136 7.38 -1.74 6.61
C GLU A 136 7.05 -0.57 5.69
N TYR A 137 6.36 0.43 6.23
CA TYR A 137 6.17 1.73 5.61
C TYR A 137 7.03 2.79 6.33
N PRO A 138 8.25 3.09 5.85
CA PRO A 138 9.00 4.23 6.35
C PRO A 138 8.24 5.55 6.14
N ASN A 139 8.04 6.32 7.21
CA ASN A 139 7.28 7.59 7.20
C ASN A 139 5.86 7.41 6.66
N ASN A 140 5.12 6.45 7.23
CA ASN A 140 3.74 6.19 6.83
C ASN A 140 2.85 7.41 7.08
N PHE A 141 2.24 7.97 6.03
CA PHE A 141 1.49 9.22 6.13
C PHE A 141 0.31 9.14 7.12
N GLU A 142 -0.34 7.98 7.26
CA GLU A 142 -1.45 7.80 8.19
C GLU A 142 -0.96 8.00 9.63
N ALA A 143 0.13 7.32 10.00
CA ALA A 143 0.72 7.45 11.33
C ALA A 143 1.41 8.80 11.57
N GLU A 144 2.12 9.33 10.57
CA GLU A 144 2.82 10.61 10.68
C GLU A 144 1.84 11.75 10.91
N LEU A 145 0.78 11.84 10.10
CA LEU A 145 -0.22 12.90 10.24
C LEU A 145 -1.02 12.75 11.53
N TRP A 146 -1.34 11.52 11.95
CA TRP A 146 -2.01 11.28 13.23
C TRP A 146 -1.19 11.83 14.40
N LYS A 147 0.11 11.50 14.46
CA LYS A 147 1.05 12.03 15.46
C LYS A 147 1.15 13.55 15.39
N LYS A 148 1.26 14.12 14.19
CA LYS A 148 1.42 15.56 13.97
C LYS A 148 0.22 16.38 14.46
N GLU A 149 -0.99 15.82 14.40
CA GLU A 149 -2.21 16.42 14.93
C GLU A 149 -2.35 16.23 16.46
N GLY A 150 -1.33 15.70 17.13
CA GLY A 150 -1.32 15.52 18.59
C GLY A 150 -2.26 14.42 19.09
N ARG A 151 -2.64 13.48 18.22
CA ARG A 151 -3.59 12.41 18.54
C ARG A 151 -2.85 11.19 19.08
N THR A 152 -3.46 10.53 20.05
CA THR A 152 -2.96 9.27 20.60
C THR A 152 -3.64 8.10 19.88
N ALA A 153 -2.88 7.06 19.57
CA ALA A 153 -3.41 5.77 19.16
C ALA A 153 -3.02 4.71 20.18
N THR A 154 -3.93 3.80 20.49
CA THR A 154 -3.66 2.64 21.35
C THR A 154 -3.45 1.37 20.53
N GLU A 155 -3.90 1.36 19.28
CA GLU A 155 -3.79 0.25 18.34
C GLU A 155 -3.29 0.71 16.96
N PRO A 156 -2.82 -0.22 16.11
CA PRO A 156 -2.52 0.07 14.71
C PRO A 156 -3.70 0.73 13.99
N LEU A 157 -3.42 1.68 13.08
CA LEU A 157 -4.44 2.55 12.49
C LEU A 157 -4.30 2.79 11.00
N CYS A 158 -3.25 2.27 10.36
CA CYS A 158 -2.92 2.54 8.96
C CYS A 158 -3.69 1.62 8.00
N TYR A 159 -5.01 1.63 8.17
CA TYR A 159 -5.93 0.77 7.44
C TYR A 159 -5.97 1.07 5.94
N PHE A 160 -5.74 2.32 5.52
CA PHE A 160 -5.77 2.66 4.10
C PHE A 160 -4.59 2.00 3.39
N ASN A 161 -3.39 2.11 3.94
CA ASN A 161 -2.18 1.51 3.38
C ASN A 161 -2.21 -0.03 3.43
N ALA A 162 -2.72 -0.63 4.52
CA ALA A 162 -2.98 -2.07 4.55
C ALA A 162 -3.93 -2.50 3.41
N GLY A 163 -5.07 -1.81 3.29
CA GLY A 163 -6.06 -2.07 2.25
C GLY A 163 -5.47 -1.90 0.85
N TYR A 164 -4.76 -0.80 0.59
CA TYR A 164 -4.14 -0.50 -0.68
C TYR A 164 -3.16 -1.61 -1.12
N SER A 165 -2.27 -2.01 -0.22
CA SER A 165 -1.31 -3.09 -0.48
C SER A 165 -2.01 -4.41 -0.76
N SER A 166 -3.02 -4.77 0.04
CA SER A 166 -3.85 -5.96 -0.18
C SER A 166 -4.54 -5.93 -1.56
N GLY A 167 -5.14 -4.80 -1.93
CA GLY A 167 -5.83 -4.63 -3.21
C GLY A 167 -4.90 -4.77 -4.42
N TRP A 168 -3.77 -4.06 -4.40
CA TRP A 168 -2.78 -4.13 -5.48
C TRP A 168 -2.22 -5.55 -5.61
N CYS A 169 -1.75 -6.12 -4.50
CA CYS A 169 -1.11 -7.43 -4.52
C CYS A 169 -2.08 -8.54 -4.93
N SER A 170 -3.38 -8.41 -4.59
CA SER A 170 -4.38 -9.39 -5.01
C SER A 170 -4.51 -9.46 -6.53
N VAL A 171 -4.53 -8.30 -7.21
CA VAL A 171 -4.56 -8.24 -8.68
C VAL A 171 -3.24 -8.74 -9.27
N ALA A 172 -2.11 -8.35 -8.68
CA ALA A 172 -0.78 -8.71 -9.15
C ALA A 172 -0.52 -10.22 -9.07
N ALA A 173 -0.90 -10.86 -7.97
CA ALA A 173 -0.72 -12.30 -7.74
C ALA A 173 -1.86 -13.16 -8.32
N GLY A 174 -3.02 -12.58 -8.61
CA GLY A 174 -4.21 -13.36 -8.98
C GLY A 174 -4.76 -14.19 -7.82
N LEU A 175 -4.53 -13.75 -6.59
CA LEU A 175 -4.87 -14.43 -5.34
C LEU A 175 -5.48 -13.42 -4.39
N GLU A 176 -6.56 -13.78 -3.70
CA GLU A 176 -7.15 -12.89 -2.69
C GLU A 176 -6.25 -12.80 -1.46
N LEU A 177 -5.64 -11.64 -1.26
CA LEU A 177 -4.68 -11.37 -0.17
C LEU A 177 -5.26 -10.37 0.83
N GLU A 178 -4.93 -10.54 2.10
CA GLU A 178 -5.21 -9.58 3.17
C GLU A 178 -3.93 -9.07 3.79
N ALA A 179 -3.95 -7.83 4.25
CA ALA A 179 -2.84 -7.22 4.96
C ALA A 179 -3.28 -6.76 6.35
N GLU A 180 -2.41 -6.94 7.33
CA GLU A 180 -2.64 -6.55 8.73
C GLU A 180 -1.44 -5.72 9.22
N GLU A 181 -1.70 -4.58 9.87
CA GLU A 181 -0.67 -3.78 10.52
C GLU A 181 -0.41 -4.36 11.92
N ILE A 182 0.84 -4.74 12.19
CA ILE A 182 1.24 -5.44 13.42
C ILE A 182 2.02 -4.54 14.39
N LEU A 183 2.69 -3.52 13.87
CA LEU A 183 3.36 -2.46 14.63
C LEU A 183 2.98 -1.13 13.99
N CYS A 184 2.78 -0.08 14.79
CA CYS A 184 2.38 1.22 14.30
C CYS A 184 3.11 2.36 15.01
N GLU A 185 3.72 3.26 14.25
CA GLU A 185 4.39 4.43 14.82
C GLU A 185 3.43 5.34 15.61
N ALA A 186 2.15 5.42 15.23
CA ALA A 186 1.17 6.23 15.94
C ALA A 186 0.80 5.67 17.31
N LYS A 187 0.96 4.34 17.51
CA LYS A 187 0.81 3.64 18.79
C LYS A 187 2.07 3.77 19.67
N GLY A 188 3.20 4.18 19.08
CA GLY A 188 4.48 4.34 19.75
C GLY A 188 5.54 3.31 19.36
N ASP A 189 5.27 2.45 18.37
CA ASP A 189 6.26 1.51 17.86
C ASP A 189 7.33 2.22 17.00
N LYS A 190 8.43 1.52 16.71
CA LYS A 190 9.56 2.07 15.93
C LYS A 190 9.27 2.26 14.44
N ALA A 191 8.31 1.53 13.91
CA ALA A 191 7.94 1.54 12.50
C ALA A 191 6.50 1.04 12.32
N CYS A 192 5.85 1.45 11.23
CA CYS A 192 4.62 0.83 10.76
C CYS A 192 4.99 -0.45 10.00
N ARG A 193 4.65 -1.63 10.55
CA ARG A 193 4.98 -2.94 10.00
C ARG A 193 3.73 -3.73 9.70
N PHE A 194 3.75 -4.45 8.59
CA PHE A 194 2.62 -5.19 8.07
C PHE A 194 3.02 -6.61 7.67
N ILE A 195 2.07 -7.51 7.83
CA ILE A 195 2.07 -8.82 7.20
C ILE A 195 0.99 -8.87 6.13
N MET A 196 1.20 -9.70 5.12
CA MET A 196 0.19 -10.00 4.11
C MET A 196 0.21 -11.48 3.77
N PHE A 197 -0.98 -12.04 3.64
CA PHE A 197 -1.22 -13.48 3.54
C PHE A 197 -2.52 -13.76 2.75
N PRO A 198 -2.75 -15.01 2.29
CA PRO A 198 -4.01 -15.39 1.65
C PRO A 198 -5.20 -15.17 2.58
N ALA A 199 -6.24 -14.51 2.08
CA ALA A 199 -7.45 -14.21 2.85
C ALA A 199 -8.09 -15.46 3.48
N SER A 200 -7.99 -16.61 2.80
CA SER A 200 -8.47 -17.91 3.28
C SER A 200 -7.77 -18.38 4.58
N ARG A 201 -6.57 -17.87 4.88
CA ARG A 201 -5.77 -18.21 6.06
C ARG A 201 -5.82 -17.15 7.16
N ARG A 202 -6.73 -16.16 7.08
CA ARG A 202 -6.80 -15.06 8.06
C ARG A 202 -6.76 -15.54 9.51
N MET A 203 -7.62 -16.50 9.88
CA MET A 203 -7.70 -16.98 11.26
C MET A 203 -6.34 -17.49 11.78
N GLU A 204 -5.63 -18.27 10.97
CA GLU A 204 -4.32 -18.83 11.33
C GLU A 204 -3.27 -17.73 11.57
N TYR A 205 -3.19 -16.73 10.69
CA TYR A 205 -2.22 -15.64 10.86
C TYR A 205 -2.56 -14.72 12.03
N MET A 206 -3.85 -14.48 12.28
CA MET A 206 -4.29 -13.67 13.42
C MET A 206 -4.00 -14.35 14.76
N GLU A 207 -4.06 -15.68 14.85
CA GLU A 207 -3.69 -16.44 16.06
C GLU A 207 -2.19 -16.37 16.38
N ARG A 208 -1.36 -16.03 15.38
CA ARG A 208 0.11 -16.04 15.46
C ARG A 208 0.73 -14.64 15.35
N LEU A 209 -0.08 -13.59 15.49
CA LEU A 209 0.33 -12.19 15.34
C LEU A 209 1.59 -11.82 16.13
N ASP A 210 1.69 -12.30 17.38
CA ASP A 210 2.80 -12.02 18.29
C ASP A 210 4.15 -12.57 17.79
N GLU A 211 4.14 -13.62 16.95
CA GLU A 211 5.36 -14.18 16.35
C GLU A 211 6.02 -13.18 15.39
N PHE A 212 5.21 -12.41 14.67
CA PHE A 212 5.68 -11.49 13.61
C PHE A 212 6.12 -10.13 14.15
N GLY A 213 5.64 -9.73 15.33
CA GLY A 213 6.03 -8.46 15.96
C GLY A 213 7.52 -8.40 16.31
N ASN A 214 8.14 -9.55 16.56
CA ASN A 214 9.54 -9.65 17.00
C ASN A 214 10.55 -9.94 15.87
N MET A 215 10.08 -10.13 14.63
CA MET A 215 10.91 -10.40 13.44
C MET A 215 11.60 -9.15 12.90
#